data_AF-A0A1F9WJM9-F1
#
_entry.id   AF-A0A1F9WJM9-F1
#
_cell.length_a   1.000
_cell.length_b   1.000
_cell.length_c   1.000
_cell.angle_alpha   90.00
_cell.angle_beta   90.00
_cell.angle_gamma   90.00
#
_symmetry.space_group_name_H-M   'P 1'
#
loop_
_entity.id
_entity.type
_entity.pdbx_description
1 polymer ?
#
loop_
_entity_poly.entity_id
_entity_poly.type
_entity_poly.pdbx_seq_one_letter_code
_entity_poly.pdbx_strand_id
1 'polypeptide(L)'
;MAEKTPGSKEFAAAALEAYNKFAATKGADSLRKLFDSLFNLNAALREEVQKSTLEPVKIIISKLEKNTPLTPDDMQFIRLWLVGDAEAYAARENDFSGWITELTRLMTTIAQTAPQATDVRANMAVQGTVTDALGLIPNMQKFMEALDRVKRFENSTRTMDAGTMLAVKNLLEGKIKSTND
;
A
#
# COMPACT_ATOMS: atom_id res chain seq x y z
N MET A 1 -3.37 -33.81 10.55
CA MET A 1 -4.47 -32.84 10.53
C MET A 1 -3.87 -31.52 10.08
N ALA A 2 -4.24 -31.00 8.91
CA ALA A 2 -3.80 -29.67 8.52
C ALA A 2 -4.59 -28.65 9.36
N GLU A 3 -3.89 -27.80 10.12
CA GLU A 3 -4.52 -26.64 10.74
C GLU A 3 -5.14 -25.79 9.63
N LYS A 4 -6.42 -25.46 9.79
CA LYS A 4 -7.11 -24.59 8.85
C LYS A 4 -6.54 -23.18 9.04
N THR A 5 -5.79 -22.69 8.06
CA THR A 5 -5.27 -21.33 8.07
C THR A 5 -6.42 -20.33 8.30
N PRO A 6 -6.29 -19.38 9.24
CA PRO A 6 -7.31 -18.37 9.48
C PRO A 6 -7.61 -17.55 8.21
N GLY A 7 -8.88 -17.21 7.96
CA GLY A 7 -9.28 -16.35 6.85
C GLY A 7 -9.24 -14.86 7.23
N SER A 8 -9.61 -13.98 6.30
CA SER A 8 -9.59 -12.53 6.54
C SER A 8 -10.51 -12.10 7.69
N LYS A 9 -11.62 -12.81 7.93
CA LYS A 9 -12.56 -12.51 9.02
C LYS A 9 -11.94 -12.76 10.39
N GLU A 10 -11.24 -13.88 10.55
CA GLU A 10 -10.54 -14.21 11.79
C GLU A 10 -9.41 -13.21 12.08
N PHE A 11 -8.64 -12.84 11.05
CA PHE A 11 -7.60 -11.81 11.21
C PHE A 11 -8.18 -10.42 11.50
N ALA A 12 -9.35 -10.08 10.97
CA ALA A 12 -10.03 -8.81 11.27
C ALA A 12 -10.45 -8.72 12.74
N ALA A 13 -10.99 -9.81 13.30
CA ALA A 13 -11.32 -9.90 14.72
C ALA A 13 -10.07 -9.74 15.60
N ALA A 14 -8.96 -10.42 15.24
CA ALA A 14 -7.70 -10.31 15.96
C ALA A 14 -7.08 -8.90 15.91
N ALA A 15 -7.20 -8.21 14.77
CA ALA A 15 -6.76 -6.82 14.64
C ALA A 15 -7.57 -5.87 15.54
N LEU A 16 -8.89 -6.08 15.62
CA LEU A 16 -9.75 -5.28 16.50
C LEU A 16 -9.46 -5.51 17.99
N GLU A 17 -9.22 -6.76 18.39
CA GLU A 17 -8.81 -7.08 19.76
C GLU A 17 -7.46 -6.43 20.10
N ALA A 18 -6.47 -6.54 19.20
CA ALA A 18 -5.17 -5.92 19.39
C ALA A 18 -5.26 -4.39 19.48
N TYR A 19 -6.14 -3.77 18.66
CA TYR A 19 -6.43 -2.35 18.73
C TYR A 19 -7.02 -1.95 20.10
N ASN A 20 -8.04 -2.67 20.59
CA ASN A 20 -8.64 -2.37 21.89
C ASN A 20 -7.62 -2.45 23.03
N LYS A 21 -6.72 -3.43 22.96
CA LYS A 21 -5.61 -3.56 23.93
C LYS A 21 -4.62 -2.41 23.82
N PHE A 22 -4.25 -2.01 22.60
CA PHE A 22 -3.41 -0.83 22.39
C PHE A 22 -4.08 0.45 22.91
N ALA A 23 -5.35 0.68 22.60
CA ALA A 23 -6.09 1.85 23.06
C ALA A 23 -6.13 1.95 24.61
N ALA A 24 -6.27 0.82 25.30
CA ALA A 24 -6.27 0.77 26.76
C ALA A 24 -4.87 0.98 27.40
N THR A 25 -3.80 0.50 26.75
CA THR A 25 -2.46 0.44 27.35
C THR A 25 -1.49 1.48 26.83
N LYS A 26 -1.66 1.93 25.57
CA LYS A 26 -0.74 2.79 24.82
C LYS A 26 0.72 2.33 24.85
N GLY A 27 0.93 1.02 24.99
CA GLY A 27 2.25 0.40 25.15
C GLY A 27 2.86 -0.04 23.82
N ALA A 28 4.20 -0.11 23.78
CA ALA A 28 4.93 -0.56 22.59
C ALA A 28 4.59 -2.01 22.21
N ASP A 29 4.43 -2.91 23.20
CA ASP A 29 4.10 -4.32 22.94
C ASP A 29 2.70 -4.51 22.35
N SER A 30 1.72 -3.73 22.81
CA SER A 30 0.36 -3.77 22.25
C SER A 30 0.29 -3.14 20.87
N LEU A 31 1.10 -2.09 20.61
CA LEU A 31 1.26 -1.52 19.28
C LEU A 31 1.89 -2.52 18.29
N ARG A 32 2.94 -3.25 18.71
CA ARG A 32 3.56 -4.30 17.89
C ARG A 32 2.58 -5.40 17.53
N LYS A 33 1.77 -5.86 18.50
CA LYS A 33 0.73 -6.86 18.23
C LYS A 33 -0.34 -6.37 17.27
N LEU A 34 -0.73 -5.09 17.36
CA LEU A 34 -1.64 -4.49 16.40
C LEU A 34 -1.02 -4.48 14.99
N PHE A 35 0.25 -4.11 14.86
CA PHE A 35 0.98 -4.16 13.59
C PHE A 35 0.96 -5.57 12.99
N ASP A 36 1.33 -6.59 13.77
CA ASP A 36 1.37 -7.98 13.31
C ASP A 36 -0.02 -8.46 12.85
N SER A 37 -1.08 -8.15 13.60
CA SER A 37 -2.46 -8.50 13.23
C SER A 37 -2.93 -7.80 11.94
N LEU A 38 -2.62 -6.51 11.76
CA LEU A 38 -2.96 -5.77 10.55
C LEU A 38 -2.17 -6.29 9.33
N PHE A 39 -0.91 -6.66 9.52
CA PHE A 39 -0.09 -7.26 8.48
C PHE A 39 -0.70 -8.58 7.98
N ASN A 40 -1.08 -9.46 8.91
CA ASN A 40 -1.71 -10.74 8.57
C ASN A 40 -3.08 -10.56 7.91
N LEU A 41 -3.90 -9.63 8.41
CA LEU A 41 -5.18 -9.30 7.76
C LEU A 41 -4.99 -8.85 6.32
N ASN A 42 -4.02 -7.95 6.08
CA ASN A 42 -3.73 -7.46 4.73
C ASN A 42 -3.27 -8.59 3.79
N ALA A 43 -2.44 -9.51 4.29
CA ALA A 43 -2.03 -10.69 3.53
C ALA A 43 -3.22 -11.61 3.18
N ALA A 44 -4.09 -11.91 4.16
CA ALA A 44 -5.27 -12.75 3.94
C ALA A 44 -6.27 -12.13 2.95
N LEU A 45 -6.49 -10.81 3.01
CA LEU A 45 -7.33 -10.10 2.05
C LEU A 45 -6.76 -10.19 0.63
N ARG A 46 -5.45 -10.04 0.47
CA ARG A 46 -4.78 -10.21 -0.83
C ARG A 46 -4.98 -11.63 -1.37
N GLU A 47 -4.80 -12.65 -0.54
CA GLU A 47 -4.98 -14.05 -0.93
C GLU A 47 -6.43 -14.36 -1.34
N GLU A 48 -7.43 -13.82 -0.63
CA GLU A 48 -8.84 -13.99 -0.97
C GLU A 48 -9.18 -13.36 -2.34
N VAL A 49 -8.67 -12.16 -2.61
CA VAL A 49 -8.82 -11.51 -3.92
C VAL A 49 -8.16 -12.36 -5.01
N GLN A 50 -6.92 -12.80 -4.80
CA GLN A 50 -6.21 -13.62 -5.77
C GLN A 50 -6.92 -14.95 -6.03
N LYS A 51 -7.36 -15.66 -4.98
CA LYS A 51 -8.06 -16.94 -5.09
C LYS A 51 -9.38 -16.82 -5.84
N SER A 52 -10.14 -15.76 -5.60
CA SER A 52 -11.45 -15.53 -6.25
C SER A 52 -11.34 -15.09 -7.71
N THR A 53 -10.16 -14.61 -8.15
CA THR A 53 -9.95 -14.05 -9.49
C THR A 53 -8.87 -14.77 -10.31
N LEU A 54 -8.30 -15.85 -9.77
CA LEU A 54 -7.19 -16.59 -10.39
C LEU A 54 -7.55 -17.17 -11.77
N GLU A 55 -8.69 -17.84 -11.90
CA GLU A 55 -9.08 -18.49 -13.14
C GLU A 55 -9.34 -17.48 -14.29
N PRO A 56 -10.09 -16.39 -14.08
CA PRO A 56 -10.16 -15.30 -15.05
C PRO A 56 -8.79 -14.78 -15.48
N VAL A 57 -7.85 -14.60 -14.55
CA VAL A 57 -6.50 -14.10 -14.87
C VAL A 57 -5.67 -15.10 -15.66
N LYS A 58 -5.77 -16.40 -15.39
CA LYS A 58 -5.12 -17.43 -16.22
C LYS A 58 -5.64 -17.40 -17.66
N ILE A 59 -6.94 -17.19 -17.86
CA ILE A 59 -7.54 -17.04 -19.19
C ILE A 59 -6.95 -15.81 -19.90
N ILE A 60 -6.83 -14.69 -19.18
CA ILE A 60 -6.23 -13.44 -19.71
C ILE A 60 -4.77 -13.66 -20.12
N ILE A 61 -3.98 -14.35 -19.30
CA ILE A 61 -2.59 -14.71 -19.64
C ILE A 61 -2.57 -15.50 -20.96
N SER A 62 -3.45 -16.49 -21.13
CA SER A 62 -3.52 -17.25 -22.39
C SER A 62 -3.93 -16.38 -23.59
N LYS A 63 -4.82 -15.40 -23.40
CA LYS A 63 -5.18 -14.43 -24.45
C LYS A 63 -3.98 -13.57 -24.84
N LEU A 64 -3.24 -13.06 -23.87
CA LEU A 64 -2.02 -12.27 -24.08
C LEU A 64 -0.95 -13.08 -24.85
N GLU A 65 -0.76 -14.35 -24.52
CA GLU A 65 0.16 -15.24 -25.25
C GLU A 65 -0.21 -15.45 -26.72
N LYS A 66 -1.50 -15.52 -27.00
CA LYS A 66 -2.04 -15.78 -28.34
C LYS A 66 -2.32 -14.49 -29.12
N ASN A 67 -1.98 -13.32 -28.60
CA ASN A 67 -2.37 -12.01 -29.13
C ASN A 67 -3.87 -11.93 -29.43
N THR A 68 -4.70 -12.54 -28.58
CA THR A 68 -6.16 -12.49 -28.69
C THR A 68 -6.67 -11.15 -28.13
N PRO A 69 -7.67 -10.51 -28.77
CA PRO A 69 -8.25 -9.28 -28.25
C PRO A 69 -8.75 -9.43 -26.80
N LEU A 70 -8.44 -8.43 -25.98
CA LEU A 70 -8.90 -8.34 -24.60
C LEU A 70 -10.24 -7.61 -24.53
N THR A 71 -11.14 -8.10 -23.67
CA THR A 71 -12.41 -7.45 -23.37
C THR A 71 -12.23 -6.36 -22.30
N PRO A 72 -13.21 -5.46 -22.12
CA PRO A 72 -13.21 -4.54 -20.99
C PRO A 72 -13.10 -5.24 -19.62
N ASP A 73 -13.75 -6.39 -19.46
CA ASP A 73 -13.67 -7.19 -18.23
C ASP A 73 -12.26 -7.76 -18.02
N ASP A 74 -11.59 -8.22 -19.08
CA ASP A 74 -10.18 -8.63 -19.00
C ASP A 74 -9.32 -7.48 -18.46
N MET A 75 -9.53 -6.27 -18.97
CA MET A 75 -8.80 -5.07 -18.52
C MET A 75 -9.10 -4.72 -17.05
N GLN A 76 -10.32 -4.96 -16.57
CA GLN A 76 -10.64 -4.77 -15.15
C GLN A 76 -9.88 -5.75 -14.25
N PHE A 77 -9.79 -7.02 -14.63
CA PHE A 77 -8.99 -8.00 -13.88
C PHE A 77 -7.50 -7.67 -13.90
N ILE A 78 -6.97 -7.23 -15.05
CA ILE A 78 -5.59 -6.77 -15.16
C ILE A 78 -5.36 -5.59 -14.21
N ARG A 79 -6.23 -4.58 -14.23
CA ARG A 79 -6.14 -3.40 -13.35
C ARG A 79 -6.18 -3.81 -11.88
N LEU A 80 -7.12 -4.68 -11.51
CA LEU A 80 -7.26 -5.19 -10.15
C LEU A 80 -5.96 -5.86 -9.66
N TRP A 81 -5.32 -6.70 -10.47
CA TRP A 81 -4.13 -7.45 -10.08
C TRP A 81 -2.84 -6.62 -10.06
N LEU A 82 -2.72 -5.63 -10.94
CA LEU A 82 -1.50 -4.83 -11.05
C LEU A 82 -1.53 -3.58 -10.17
N VAL A 83 -2.68 -2.92 -10.06
CA VAL A 83 -2.82 -1.63 -9.36
C VAL A 83 -4.00 -1.53 -8.40
N GLY A 84 -4.80 -2.58 -8.21
CA GLY A 84 -6.01 -2.53 -7.40
C GLY A 84 -5.79 -2.14 -5.93
N ASP A 85 -4.69 -2.57 -5.29
CA ASP A 85 -4.36 -2.16 -3.92
C ASP A 85 -3.97 -0.67 -3.83
N ALA A 86 -3.21 -0.16 -4.80
CA ALA A 86 -2.85 1.26 -4.85
C ALA A 86 -4.09 2.13 -5.12
N GLU A 87 -4.96 1.71 -6.04
CA GLU A 87 -6.21 2.40 -6.34
C GLU A 87 -7.14 2.41 -5.13
N ALA A 88 -7.33 1.27 -4.46
CA ALA A 88 -8.15 1.17 -3.25
C ALA A 88 -7.58 2.00 -2.09
N TYR A 89 -6.25 2.06 -1.94
CA TYR A 89 -5.60 2.90 -0.94
C TYR A 89 -5.79 4.38 -1.26
N ALA A 90 -5.45 4.83 -2.46
CA ALA A 90 -5.55 6.23 -2.86
C ALA A 90 -7.00 6.76 -2.84
N ALA A 91 -8.00 5.92 -3.12
CA ALA A 91 -9.41 6.30 -3.05
C ALA A 91 -9.93 6.50 -1.62
N ARG A 92 -9.27 5.91 -0.61
CA ARG A 92 -9.67 6.02 0.80
C ARG A 92 -8.81 7.00 1.60
N GLU A 93 -7.58 7.24 1.15
CA GLU A 93 -6.67 8.19 1.78
C GLU A 93 -7.21 9.62 1.60
N ASN A 94 -7.50 10.28 2.72
CA ASN A 94 -8.10 11.61 2.74
C ASN A 94 -7.25 12.64 3.50
N ASP A 95 -6.12 12.22 4.09
CA ASP A 95 -5.32 13.07 4.97
C ASP A 95 -4.11 13.73 4.29
N PHE A 96 -3.92 13.55 2.98
CA PHE A 96 -2.77 14.12 2.28
C PHE A 96 -2.67 15.64 2.42
N SER A 97 -3.81 16.35 2.41
CA SER A 97 -3.86 17.80 2.67
C SER A 97 -3.46 18.15 4.12
N GLY A 98 -3.84 17.30 5.08
CA GLY A 98 -3.43 17.40 6.47
C GLY A 98 -1.91 17.25 6.62
N TRP A 99 -1.31 16.25 5.96
CA TRP A 99 0.13 16.04 5.98
C TRP A 99 0.91 17.21 5.36
N ILE A 100 0.43 17.78 4.25
CA ILE A 100 1.05 18.97 3.64
C ILE A 100 0.99 20.17 4.58
N THR A 101 -0.15 20.36 5.24
CA THR A 101 -0.34 21.44 6.22
C THR A 101 0.63 21.28 7.39
N GLU A 102 0.72 20.07 7.93
CA GLU A 102 1.59 19.77 9.06
C GLU A 102 3.08 19.88 8.68
N LEU A 103 3.48 19.36 7.53
CA LEU A 103 4.84 19.52 7.02
C LEU A 103 5.19 21.01 6.83
N THR A 104 4.26 21.81 6.30
CA THR A 104 4.46 23.26 6.15
C THR A 104 4.67 23.95 7.51
N ARG A 105 3.89 23.56 8.53
CA ARG A 105 4.04 24.06 9.90
C ARG A 105 5.42 23.69 10.48
N LEU A 106 5.85 22.44 10.32
CA LEU A 106 7.14 21.96 10.80
C LEU A 106 8.32 22.64 10.11
N MET A 107 8.27 22.80 8.78
CA MET A 107 9.29 23.52 8.02
C MET A 107 9.38 25.00 8.41
N THR A 108 8.23 25.64 8.66
CA THR A 108 8.19 27.02 9.18
C THR A 108 8.86 27.10 10.56
N THR A 109 8.55 26.15 11.45
CA THR A 109 9.16 26.07 12.79
C THR A 109 10.66 25.90 12.69
N ILE A 110 11.15 25.00 11.83
CA ILE A 110 12.59 24.78 11.61
C ILE A 110 13.25 26.06 11.10
N ALA A 111 12.66 26.74 10.11
CA ALA A 111 13.21 27.96 9.54
C ALA A 111 13.32 29.10 10.56
N GLN A 112 12.38 29.18 11.52
CA GLN A 112 12.39 30.19 12.58
C GLN A 112 13.40 29.87 13.70
N THR A 113 13.50 28.60 14.07
CA THR A 113 14.23 28.18 15.28
C THR A 113 15.67 27.77 15.02
N ALA A 114 15.96 27.14 13.88
CA ALA A 114 17.31 26.67 13.56
C ALA A 114 18.37 27.80 13.53
N PRO A 115 18.11 28.99 12.94
CA PRO A 115 19.11 30.06 12.94
C PRO A 115 19.42 30.62 14.34
N GLN A 116 18.52 30.43 15.30
CA GLN A 116 18.65 30.93 16.67
C GLN A 116 19.22 29.88 17.63
N ALA A 117 19.41 28.63 17.17
CA ALA A 117 19.84 27.51 17.98
C ALA A 117 21.36 27.55 18.26
N THR A 118 21.76 28.33 19.26
CA THR A 118 23.18 28.56 19.60
C THR A 118 23.73 27.62 20.67
N ASP A 119 22.87 26.89 21.39
CA ASP A 119 23.26 25.94 22.44
C ASP A 119 22.76 24.52 22.17
N VAL A 120 23.24 23.56 22.96
CA VAL A 120 22.90 22.13 22.81
C VAL A 120 21.41 21.89 22.98
N ARG A 121 20.74 22.54 23.94
CA ARG A 121 19.31 22.34 24.20
C ARG A 121 18.47 22.86 23.03
N ALA A 122 18.81 24.03 22.50
CA ALA A 122 18.15 24.60 21.35
C ALA A 122 18.32 23.71 20.10
N ASN A 123 19.52 23.15 19.89
CA ASN A 123 19.77 22.20 18.80
C ASN A 123 18.95 20.90 18.95
N MET A 124 18.82 20.37 20.18
CA MET A 124 17.95 19.21 20.43
C MET A 124 16.47 19.51 20.17
N ALA A 125 16.00 20.72 20.47
CA ALA A 125 14.62 21.12 20.15
C ALA A 125 14.37 21.12 18.63
N VAL A 126 15.28 21.70 17.85
CA VAL A 126 15.21 21.69 16.37
C VAL A 126 15.27 20.25 15.85
N GLN A 127 16.16 19.42 16.39
CA GLN A 127 16.25 18.00 16.01
C GLN A 127 14.92 17.26 16.26
N GLY A 128 14.21 17.57 17.35
CA GLY A 128 12.87 17.04 17.59
C GLY A 128 11.87 17.40 16.48
N THR A 129 11.84 18.67 16.06
CA THR A 129 10.99 19.11 14.93
C THR A 129 11.37 18.44 13.61
N VAL A 130 12.67 18.28 13.35
CA VAL A 130 13.16 17.54 12.17
C VAL A 130 12.73 16.08 12.21
N THR A 131 12.81 15.43 13.38
CA THR A 131 12.41 14.03 13.57
C THR A 131 10.92 13.84 13.28
N ASP A 132 10.09 14.77 13.73
CA ASP A 132 8.65 14.77 13.46
C ASP A 132 8.37 14.91 11.96
N ALA A 133 9.04 15.87 11.29
CA ALA A 133 8.93 16.05 9.85
C ALA A 133 9.34 14.79 9.07
N LEU A 134 10.44 14.13 9.47
CA LEU A 134 10.88 12.86 8.89
C LEU A 134 9.86 11.74 9.09
N GLY A 135 9.09 11.76 10.17
CA GLY A 135 8.02 10.79 10.45
C GLY A 135 6.81 10.90 9.51
N LEU A 136 6.54 12.08 8.96
CA LEU A 136 5.44 12.31 8.01
C LEU A 136 5.75 11.82 6.59
N ILE A 137 7.03 11.90 6.18
CA ILE A 137 7.46 11.62 4.80
C ILE A 137 7.05 10.22 4.30
N PRO A 138 7.19 9.12 5.06
CA PRO A 138 6.81 7.79 4.57
C PRO A 138 5.34 7.67 4.16
N ASN A 139 4.42 8.30 4.90
CA ASN A 139 2.99 8.27 4.58
C ASN A 139 2.71 9.04 3.28
N MET A 140 3.32 10.22 3.14
CA MET A 140 3.21 11.03 1.91
C MET A 140 3.78 10.30 0.70
N GLN A 141 4.97 9.70 0.83
CA GLN A 141 5.61 8.91 -0.22
C GLN A 141 4.72 7.75 -0.65
N LYS A 142 4.20 6.97 0.30
CA LYS A 142 3.32 5.84 0.02
C LYS A 142 2.08 6.26 -0.79
N PHE A 143 1.46 7.39 -0.43
CA PHE A 143 0.32 7.93 -1.17
C PHE A 143 0.69 8.37 -2.59
N MET A 144 1.80 9.12 -2.73
CA MET A 144 2.27 9.55 -4.05
C MET A 144 2.65 8.37 -4.95
N GLU A 145 3.32 7.35 -4.40
CA GLU A 145 3.66 6.13 -5.12
C GLU A 145 2.41 5.38 -5.58
N ALA A 146 1.36 5.32 -4.77
CA ALA A 146 0.09 4.70 -5.15
C ALA A 146 -0.55 5.43 -6.35
N LEU A 147 -0.63 6.77 -6.31
CA LEU A 147 -1.12 7.58 -7.42
C LEU A 147 -0.29 7.39 -8.70
N ASP A 148 1.03 7.41 -8.57
CA ASP A 148 1.95 7.22 -9.68
C ASP A 148 1.81 5.83 -10.30
N ARG A 149 1.60 4.80 -9.48
CA ARG A 149 1.41 3.43 -9.97
C ARG A 149 0.15 3.31 -10.81
N VAL A 150 -0.97 3.89 -10.36
CA VAL A 150 -2.23 3.93 -11.11
C VAL A 150 -2.04 4.72 -12.42
N LYS A 151 -1.43 5.91 -12.35
CA LYS A 151 -1.18 6.75 -13.53
C LYS A 151 -0.28 6.07 -14.57
N ARG A 152 0.78 5.39 -14.12
CA ARG A 152 1.69 4.62 -15.01
C ARG A 152 0.94 3.46 -15.67
N PHE A 153 0.10 2.75 -14.93
CA PHE A 153 -0.74 1.70 -15.50
C PHE A 153 -1.67 2.24 -16.58
N GLU A 154 -2.39 3.33 -16.30
CA GLU A 154 -3.32 3.94 -17.26
C GLU A 154 -2.60 4.41 -18.52
N ASN A 155 -1.46 5.10 -18.38
CA ASN A 155 -0.70 5.57 -19.53
C ASN A 155 -0.15 4.42 -20.38
N SER A 156 0.34 3.36 -19.73
CA SER A 156 0.94 2.22 -20.43
C SER A 156 -0.11 1.33 -21.10
N THR A 157 -1.32 1.24 -20.54
CA THR A 157 -2.38 0.36 -21.07
C THR A 157 -3.36 1.06 -22.01
N ARG A 158 -3.18 2.37 -22.28
CA ARG A 158 -3.93 3.09 -23.33
C ARG A 158 -3.81 2.43 -24.71
N THR A 159 -2.64 1.88 -25.00
CA THR A 159 -2.35 1.15 -26.23
C THR A 159 -1.78 -0.21 -25.84
N MET A 160 -2.51 -1.28 -26.12
CA MET A 160 -2.04 -2.66 -25.90
C MET A 160 -1.24 -3.13 -27.12
N ASP A 161 -0.05 -2.57 -27.32
CA ASP A 161 0.90 -3.07 -28.30
C ASP A 161 1.57 -4.38 -27.83
N ALA A 162 2.35 -5.02 -28.71
CA ALA A 162 2.98 -6.30 -28.41
C ALA A 162 3.93 -6.23 -27.20
N GLY A 163 4.64 -5.12 -27.02
CA GLY A 163 5.54 -4.92 -25.89
C GLY A 163 4.79 -4.79 -24.57
N THR A 164 3.69 -4.02 -24.56
CA THR A 164 2.82 -3.83 -23.41
C THR A 164 2.11 -5.12 -23.03
N MET A 165 1.60 -5.87 -24.01
CA MET A 165 0.98 -7.18 -23.77
C MET A 165 1.96 -8.15 -23.11
N LEU A 166 3.20 -8.21 -23.58
CA LEU A 166 4.24 -9.04 -22.97
C LEU A 166 4.59 -8.60 -21.54
N ALA A 167 4.70 -7.28 -21.31
CA ALA A 167 4.98 -6.75 -19.98
C ALA A 167 3.85 -7.07 -18.98
N VAL A 168 2.59 -6.86 -19.38
CA VAL A 168 1.41 -7.20 -18.57
C VAL A 168 1.38 -8.69 -18.27
N LYS A 169 1.60 -9.55 -19.27
CA LYS A 169 1.68 -11.00 -19.11
C LYS A 169 2.70 -11.38 -18.03
N ASN A 170 3.93 -10.90 -18.16
CA ASN A 170 5.02 -11.24 -17.24
C ASN A 170 4.72 -10.77 -15.81
N LEU A 171 4.09 -9.61 -15.64
CA LEU A 171 3.67 -9.11 -14.33
C LEU A 171 2.59 -9.98 -13.70
N LEU A 172 1.57 -10.39 -14.47
CA LEU A 172 0.51 -11.27 -13.98
C LEU A 172 1.05 -12.66 -13.60
N GLU A 173 1.92 -13.24 -14.43
CA GLU A 173 2.59 -14.51 -14.12
C GLU A 173 3.45 -14.40 -12.86
N GLY A 174 4.17 -13.29 -12.69
CA GLY A 174 4.93 -13.00 -11.47
C GLY A 174 4.04 -12.95 -10.23
N LYS A 175 2.87 -12.28 -10.33
CA LYS A 175 1.89 -12.22 -9.24
C LYS A 175 1.35 -13.60 -8.87
N ILE A 176 1.07 -14.46 -9.84
CA ILE A 176 0.62 -15.84 -9.58
C ILE A 176 1.71 -16.65 -8.88
N LYS A 177 2.97 -16.55 -9.32
CA LYS A 177 4.08 -17.29 -8.70
C LYS A 177 4.32 -16.88 -7.25
N SER A 178 4.25 -15.57 -6.95
CA SER A 178 4.37 -15.06 -5.58
C SER A 178 3.24 -15.49 -4.62
N THR A 179 2.20 -16.15 -5.12
CA THR A 179 1.11 -16.72 -4.32
C THR A 179 1.34 -18.19 -3.97
N ASN A 180 2.29 -18.87 -4.62
CA ASN A 180 2.60 -20.29 -4.41
C ASN A 180 3.85 -20.53 -3.55
N ASP A 181 4.54 -19.46 -3.13
CA ASP A 181 5.68 -19.45 -2.22
C ASP A 181 5.24 -18.93 -0.83
#